data_AF-A0AA38KWE3-F1
#
_entry.id   AF-A0AA38KWE3-F1
#
_cell.length_a   1.000
_cell.length_b   1.000
_cell.length_c   1.000
_cell.angle_alpha   90.00
_cell.angle_beta   90.00
_cell.angle_gamma   90.00
#
_symmetry.space_group_name_H-M   'P 1'
#
loop_
_entity.id
_entity.type
_entity.pdbx_description
1 polymer ?
#
loop_
_entity_poly.entity_id
_entity_poly.type
_entity_poly.pdbx_seq_one_letter_code
_entity_poly.pdbx_strand_id
1 'polypeptide(L)' 'MISIHRRWEAFKGDQIQKTVFTVKKSSIFQLKTSLDVLLTSNSGQKECYFHVEGTFFHRQCIIFQGNRLVAE' A
#
# COMPACT_ATOMS: atom_id res chain seq x y z
N MET A 1 -15.94 3.94 -15.66
CA MET A 1 -14.56 4.38 -15.94
C MET A 1 -13.75 4.23 -14.66
N ILE A 2 -12.86 3.23 -14.57
CA ILE A 2 -12.06 2.99 -13.34
C ILE A 2 -10.86 3.93 -13.40
N SER A 3 -10.90 5.00 -12.64
CA SER A 3 -9.79 5.95 -12.54
C SER A 3 -8.66 5.43 -11.64
N ILE A 4 -7.44 5.94 -11.86
CA ILE A 4 -6.21 5.70 -11.09
C ILE A 4 -6.33 6.20 -9.62
N HIS A 5 -7.46 6.78 -9.19
CA HIS A 5 -7.73 7.35 -7.84
C HIS A 5 -7.44 6.45 -6.62
N ARG A 6 -6.94 5.22 -6.80
CA ARG A 6 -6.67 4.24 -5.74
C ARG A 6 -5.22 3.73 -5.71
N ARG A 7 -4.28 4.48 -6.31
CA ARG A 7 -2.84 4.20 -6.24
C ARG A 7 -2.06 5.43 -5.81
N TRP A 8 -1.02 5.20 -5.03
CA TRP A 8 -0.05 6.18 -4.58
C TRP A 8 1.35 5.63 -4.80
N GLU A 9 2.29 6.49 -5.17
CA GLU A 9 3.68 6.13 -5.37
C GLU A 9 4.55 6.99 -4.45
N ALA A 10 5.48 6.36 -3.73
CA ALA A 10 6.43 7.04 -2.88
C ALA A 10 7.76 7.18 -3.62
N PHE A 11 8.36 8.37 -3.60
CA PHE A 11 9.61 8.69 -4.29
C PHE A 11 10.71 9.05 -3.29
N LYS A 12 11.97 8.77 -3.65
CA LYS A 12 13.11 9.10 -2.79
C LYS A 12 13.50 10.57 -2.97
N GLY A 13 13.21 11.39 -1.96
CA GLY A 13 13.50 12.82 -2.00
C GLY A 13 12.76 13.51 -3.15
N ASP A 14 13.40 14.46 -3.82
CA ASP A 14 12.82 15.20 -4.95
C ASP A 14 12.96 14.47 -6.30
N GLN A 15 13.52 13.25 -6.29
CA GLN A 15 13.70 12.46 -7.50
C GLN A 15 12.44 11.67 -7.83
N ILE A 16 11.54 12.28 -8.60
CA ILE A 16 10.32 11.65 -9.14
C ILE A 16 10.63 10.40 -9.99
N GLN A 17 11.86 10.23 -10.47
CA GLN A 17 12.25 9.08 -11.28
C GLN A 17 12.50 7.80 -10.46
N LYS A 18 12.66 7.88 -9.14
CA LYS A 18 12.99 6.73 -8.29
C LYS A 18 11.88 6.44 -7.30
N THR A 19 10.91 5.64 -7.75
CA THR A 19 9.85 5.10 -6.89
C THR A 19 10.44 4.09 -5.90
N VAL A 20 10.20 4.31 -4.61
CA VAL A 20 10.62 3.42 -3.51
C VAL A 20 9.61 2.29 -3.32
N PHE A 21 8.32 2.64 -3.29
CA PHE A 21 7.23 1.68 -3.21
C PHE A 21 5.95 2.26 -3.81
N THR A 22 5.04 1.38 -4.23
CA THR A 22 3.70 1.72 -4.70
C THR A 22 2.67 1.20 -3.70
N VAL A 23 1.72 2.02 -3.29
CA VAL A 23 0.58 1.60 -2.48
C VAL A 23 -0.66 1.54 -3.38
N LYS A 24 -1.41 0.45 -3.32
CA LYS A 24 -2.70 0.33 -4.01
C LYS A 24 -3.79 0.01 -3.00
N LYS A 25 -4.98 0.56 -3.19
CA LYS A 25 -6.16 0.15 -2.43
C LYS A 25 -6.69 -1.17 -2.99
N SER A 26 -6.78 -2.18 -2.14
CA SER A 26 -7.16 -3.54 -2.52
C SER A 26 -8.66 -3.80 -2.34
N SER A 27 -9.34 -3.00 -1.51
CA SER A 27 -10.78 -3.11 -1.27
C SER A 27 -11.60 -1.96 -1.89
N ILE A 28 -12.78 -2.30 -2.42
CA ILE A 28 -13.78 -1.37 -2.93
C ILE A 28 -14.78 -0.94 -1.83
N PHE A 29 -14.85 -1.68 -0.72
CA PHE A 29 -15.76 -1.37 0.38
C PHE A 29 -15.28 -0.16 1.19
N GLN A 30 -16.22 0.71 1.56
CA GLN A 30 -15.92 1.98 2.24
C GLN A 30 -15.63 1.82 3.73
N LEU A 31 -16.15 0.78 4.39
CA LEU A 31 -16.01 0.61 5.85
C LEU A 31 -14.65 0.06 6.30
N LYS A 32 -14.00 -0.75 5.46
CA LYS A 32 -12.68 -1.35 5.74
C LYS A 32 -11.70 -0.89 4.67
N THR A 33 -10.67 -0.17 5.09
CA THR A 33 -9.57 0.22 4.23
C THR A 33 -8.57 -0.92 4.20
N SER A 34 -8.27 -1.42 3.01
CA SER A 34 -7.23 -2.41 2.80
C SER A 34 -6.31 -1.90 1.71
N LEU A 35 -5.01 -1.84 2.00
CA LEU A 35 -3.97 -1.36 1.11
C LEU A 35 -2.88 -2.42 0.97
N ASP A 36 -2.41 -2.64 -0.25
CA ASP A 36 -1.20 -3.41 -0.51
C ASP A 36 -0.05 -2.46 -0.81
N VAL A 37 1.06 -2.66 -0.11
CA VAL A 37 2.34 -1.99 -0.36
C VAL A 37 3.21 -2.91 -1.21
N LEU A 38 3.47 -2.46 -2.42
CA LEU A 38 4.27 -3.14 -3.42
C LEU A 38 5.66 -2.50 -3.45
N LEU A 39 6.70 -3.30 -3.24
CA LEU A 39 8.07 -2.82 -3.44
C LEU A 39 8.48 -3.05 -4.89
N THR A 40 9.16 -2.06 -5.47
CA THR A 40 9.74 -2.19 -6.80
C THR A 40 11.10 -2.86 -6.65
N SER A 41 11.21 -4.11 -7.12
CA SER A 41 12.51 -4.80 -7.16
C SER A 41 13.39 -4.22 -8.29
N ASN A 42 14.71 -4.46 -8.22
CA ASN A 42 15.66 -4.07 -9.27
C ASN A 42 15.29 -4.64 -10.67
N SER A 43 14.50 -5.71 -10.71
CA SER A 43 13.96 -6.32 -11.94
C SER A 43 12.68 -5.65 -12.47
N GLY A 44 12.18 -4.59 -11.82
CA GLY A 44 10.93 -3.91 -12.18
C GLY A 44 9.66 -4.66 -11.78
N GLN A 45 9.77 -5.85 -11.18
CA GLN A 45 8.63 -6.59 -10.65
C GLN A 45 8.12 -5.93 -9.37
N LYS A 46 6.79 -5.77 -9.26
CA LYS A 46 6.09 -5.21 -8.10
C LYS A 46 5.55 -6.37 -7.25
N GLU A 47 6.26 -6.71 -6.18
CA GLU A 47 5.85 -7.77 -5.24
C GLU A 47 5.15 -7.18 -4.01
N CYS A 48 4.08 -7.83 -3.55
CA CYS A 48 3.37 -7.42 -2.34
C CYS A 48 4.20 -7.78 -1.12
N TYR A 49 4.66 -6.76 -0.40
CA TYR A 49 5.52 -6.94 0.77
C TYR A 49 4.77 -6.68 2.07
N PHE A 50 3.91 -5.67 2.08
CA PHE A 50 3.09 -5.34 3.24
C PHE A 50 1.62 -5.23 2.88
N HIS A 51 0.79 -5.72 3.80
CA HIS A 51 -0.65 -5.55 3.76
C HIS A 51 -1.07 -4.65 4.93
N VAL A 52 -1.85 -3.62 4.64
CA VAL A 52 -2.34 -2.69 5.66
C VAL A 52 -3.85 -2.83 5.74
N GLU A 53 -4.34 -3.14 6.93
CA GLU A 53 -5.76 -3.19 7.24
C GLU A 53 -6.11 -2.06 8.20
N GLY A 54 -7.12 -1.28 7.84
CA GLY A 54 -7.59 -0.20 8.68
C GLY A 54 -9.11 -0.14 8.73
N THR A 55 -9.64 0.20 9.89
CA THR A 55 -11.08 0.43 10.07
C THR A 55 -11.31 1.86 10.51
N PHE A 56 -12.03 2.64 9.69
CA PHE A 56 -12.29 4.05 9.98
C PHE A 56 -13.02 4.26 11.31
N PHE A 57 -14.00 3.41 11.60
CA PHE A 57 -14.80 3.48 12.83
C PHE A 57 -13.99 3.24 14.11
N HIS A 58 -13.02 2.33 14.06
CA HIS A 58 -12.22 1.97 15.23
C HIS A 58 -10.88 2.71 15.29
N ARG A 59 -10.58 3.56 14.28
CA ARG A 59 -9.28 4.25 14.13
C ARG A 59 -8.07 3.32 14.27
N GLN A 60 -8.23 2.07 13.85
CA GLN A 60 -7.18 1.05 13.88
C GLN A 60 -6.52 0.96 12.51
N CYS A 61 -5.19 0.81 12.48
CA CYS A 61 -4.40 0.65 11.27
C CYS A 61 -3.28 -0.36 11.51
N ILE A 62 -3.50 -1.61 11.14
CA ILE A 62 -2.56 -2.70 11.36
C ILE A 62 -1.76 -2.96 10.08
N ILE A 63 -0.44 -3.09 10.22
CA ILE A 63 0.49 -3.38 9.13
C ILE A 63 1.02 -4.80 9.29
N PHE A 64 0.81 -5.62 8.26
CA PHE A 64 1.28 -6.99 8.15
C PHE A 64 2.39 -7.12 7.12
N GLN A 65 3.33 -8.02 7.39
CA GLN A 65 4.30 -8.53 6.42
C GLN A 65 4.07 -10.04 6.29
N GLY A 66 3.45 -10.47 5.19
CA GLY A 66 2.87 -11.81 5.11
C GLY A 66 1.82 -12.02 6.22
N ASN A 67 2.02 -13.01 7.09
CA ASN A 67 1.14 -13.28 8.24
C ASN A 67 1.64 -12.68 9.57
N ARG A 68 2.69 -11.86 9.54
CA ARG A 68 3.30 -11.27 10.75
C ARG A 68 2.86 -9.83 10.93
N LEU A 69 2.37 -9.48 12.12
CA LEU A 69 2.12 -8.09 12.52
C LEU A 69 3.45 -7.35 12.72
N VAL A 70 3.56 -6.16 12.13
CA VAL A 70 4.77 -5.32 12.19
C VAL A 70 4.50 -4.00 12.92
N ALA A 71 3.30 -3.43 12.77
CA ALA A 71 2.89 -2.19 13.45
C ALA A 71 1.36 -2.11 13.57
N GLU A 72 0.86 -1.31 14.52
CA GLU A 72 -0.56 -0.98 14.74
C GLU A 72 -0.75 0.49 15.20
#